data_AF-A0A9R1Q9Q7-F1
#
_entry.id   AF-A0A9R1Q9Q7-F1
#
_cell.length_a   1.000
_cell.length_b   1.000
_cell.length_c   1.000
_cell.angle_alpha   90.00
_cell.angle_beta   90.00
_cell.angle_gamma   90.00
#
_symmetry.space_group_name_H-M   'P 1'
#
loop_
_entity.id
_entity.type
_entity.pdbx_description
1 polymer ?
#
loop_
_entity_poly.entity_id
_entity_poly.type
_entity_poly.pdbx_seq_one_letter_code
_entity_poly.pdbx_strand_id
1 'polypeptide(L)'
;MPPSCWFLIFVSAWWLPLMLVAAAEEEQVGGCFGSAKRCGNITISHPFWLANMGAERSCGNSDFEVTCFNGTTPALRSSVPSGPGFAIIDISYEERTIRVIDLGKLELLHTYNSCQVPFWNTSIKLGRPFRIDPVNLNLILYYCTEEAGTAAARQDQALVELRCSDKRNTFVRVGGRYNGSEKYEG
;
A
#
# COMPACT_ATOMS: atom_id res chain seq x y z
N MET A 1 -51.98 2.41 -50.14
CA MET A 1 -53.33 2.83 -49.74
C MET A 1 -54.12 1.57 -49.43
N PRO A 2 -54.63 1.43 -48.21
CA PRO A 2 -55.95 1.99 -47.89
C PRO A 2 -55.90 3.05 -46.76
N PRO A 3 -56.94 3.91 -46.66
CA PRO A 3 -57.08 4.93 -45.63
C PRO A 3 -57.96 4.44 -44.48
N SER A 4 -57.76 4.94 -43.27
CA SER A 4 -58.83 5.20 -42.28
C SER A 4 -58.19 5.83 -41.02
N CYS A 5 -58.30 7.14 -40.74
CA CYS A 5 -59.47 7.82 -40.15
C CYS A 5 -59.85 7.29 -38.75
N TRP A 6 -59.47 7.99 -37.67
CA TRP A 6 -60.36 8.79 -36.79
C TRP A 6 -59.64 9.37 -35.56
N PHE A 7 -59.91 10.65 -35.30
CA PHE A 7 -59.59 11.38 -34.07
C PHE A 7 -60.53 10.94 -32.94
N LEU A 8 -60.02 10.82 -31.71
CA LEU A 8 -60.77 11.17 -30.50
C LEU A 8 -59.84 11.80 -29.45
N ILE A 9 -60.17 13.04 -29.10
CA ILE A 9 -59.64 13.81 -27.98
C ILE A 9 -60.31 13.30 -26.70
N PHE A 10 -59.54 13.04 -25.63
CA PHE A 10 -60.05 13.12 -24.27
C PHE A 10 -59.08 13.89 -23.36
N VAL A 11 -59.44 15.15 -23.24
CA VAL A 11 -59.29 16.12 -22.14
C VAL A 11 -58.71 15.58 -20.83
N SER A 12 -57.69 16.32 -20.38
CA SER A 12 -57.15 16.43 -19.03
C SER A 12 -58.10 16.08 -17.88
N ALA A 13 -57.64 15.22 -16.97
CA ALA A 13 -58.04 15.28 -15.58
C ALA A 13 -56.92 14.72 -14.67
N TRP A 14 -56.37 15.64 -13.86
CA TRP A 14 -55.84 15.41 -12.52
C TRP A 14 -54.38 14.99 -12.40
N TRP A 15 -53.54 16.02 -12.40
CA TRP A 15 -52.31 16.02 -11.62
C TRP A 15 -52.66 15.97 -10.12
N LEU A 16 -52.31 14.86 -9.48
CA LEU A 16 -52.01 14.78 -8.06
C LEU A 16 -50.66 14.08 -7.96
N PRO A 17 -49.55 14.78 -7.66
CA PRO A 17 -48.37 14.10 -7.22
C PRO A 17 -48.70 13.50 -5.85
N LEU A 18 -48.70 12.17 -5.78
CA LEU A 18 -48.66 11.43 -4.53
C LEU A 18 -47.33 11.81 -3.86
N MET A 19 -47.36 12.80 -2.95
CA MET A 19 -46.21 13.15 -2.13
C MET A 19 -46.01 11.99 -1.15
N LEU A 20 -45.23 10.99 -1.56
CA LEU A 20 -44.54 10.14 -0.60
C LEU A 20 -43.59 11.06 0.15
N VAL A 21 -44.02 11.48 1.34
CA VAL A 21 -43.10 11.88 2.39
C VAL A 21 -42.33 10.61 2.74
N ALA A 22 -41.23 10.38 2.05
CA ALA A 22 -40.19 9.53 2.58
C ALA A 22 -39.75 10.22 3.88
N ALA A 23 -40.15 9.65 5.01
CA ALA A 23 -39.41 9.87 6.24
C ALA A 23 -37.97 9.52 5.88
N ALA A 24 -37.09 10.52 5.86
CA ALA A 24 -35.67 10.28 5.91
C ALA A 24 -35.44 9.63 7.28
N GLU A 25 -35.56 8.31 7.34
CA GLU A 25 -34.75 7.55 8.26
C GLU A 25 -33.33 7.95 7.88
N GLU A 26 -32.67 8.67 8.78
CA GLU A 26 -31.22 8.75 8.77
C GLU A 26 -30.72 7.31 8.93
N GLU A 27 -30.63 6.60 7.81
CA GLU A 27 -29.71 5.48 7.72
C GLU A 27 -28.37 6.07 8.13
N GLN A 28 -27.89 5.62 9.28
CA GLN A 28 -26.51 5.82 9.69
C GLN A 28 -25.62 5.41 8.52
N VAL A 29 -25.14 6.39 7.75
CA VAL A 29 -24.03 6.25 6.79
C VAL A 29 -22.74 6.10 7.61
N GLY A 30 -22.71 5.07 8.46
CA GLY A 30 -21.62 4.72 9.37
C GLY A 30 -20.89 3.47 8.91
N GLY A 31 -20.70 3.29 7.60
CA GLY A 31 -20.14 2.04 7.06
C GLY A 31 -18.63 2.05 6.89
N CYS A 32 -18.09 3.08 6.24
CA CYS A 32 -16.71 3.01 5.71
C CYS A 32 -15.90 4.30 5.84
N PHE A 33 -16.57 5.45 5.77
CA PHE A 33 -15.96 6.77 5.97
C PHE A 33 -16.40 7.43 7.28
N GLY A 34 -17.00 6.65 8.18
CA GLY A 34 -17.21 7.06 9.57
C GLY A 34 -15.87 7.42 10.21
N SER A 35 -15.92 8.36 11.16
CA SER A 35 -14.81 8.96 11.93
C SER A 35 -13.48 8.21 11.91
N ALA A 36 -12.38 8.96 11.74
CA ALA A 36 -11.01 8.44 11.79
C ALA A 36 -10.81 7.43 12.93
N LYS A 37 -10.25 6.27 12.61
CA LYS A 37 -10.06 5.15 13.55
C LYS A 37 -8.61 5.08 13.98
N ARG A 38 -8.33 4.57 15.17
CA ARG A 38 -6.95 4.41 15.66
C ARG A 38 -6.45 2.98 15.47
N CYS A 39 -5.18 2.86 15.12
CA CYS A 39 -4.40 1.62 15.22
C CYS A 39 -3.10 1.96 15.93
N GLY A 40 -2.99 1.58 17.21
CA GLY A 40 -1.95 2.08 18.10
C GLY A 40 -1.91 3.61 18.16
N ASN A 41 -0.76 4.18 17.76
CA ASN A 41 -0.55 5.63 17.76
C ASN A 41 -0.89 6.31 16.42
N ILE A 42 -1.31 5.55 15.41
CA ILE A 42 -1.64 6.08 14.09
C ILE A 42 -3.15 6.25 13.94
N THR A 43 -3.54 7.40 13.43
CA THR A 43 -4.92 7.68 13.02
C THR A 43 -5.10 7.29 11.56
N ILE A 44 -6.04 6.39 11.31
CA ILE A 44 -6.43 5.90 9.99
C ILE A 44 -7.73 6.60 9.57
N SER A 45 -7.61 7.47 8.59
CA SER A 45 -8.70 8.16 7.91
C SER A 45 -8.56 8.05 6.39
N HIS A 46 -9.63 8.47 5.69
CA HIS A 46 -9.65 8.56 4.23
C HIS A 46 -8.36 9.21 3.68
N PRO A 47 -7.74 8.63 2.64
CA PRO A 47 -8.22 7.53 1.80
C PRO A 47 -8.00 6.12 2.39
N PHE A 48 -7.24 6.00 3.47
CA PHE A 48 -6.98 4.73 4.15
C PHE A 48 -8.21 4.24 4.92
N TRP A 49 -8.38 2.92 4.96
CA TRP A 49 -9.48 2.30 5.69
C TRP A 49 -9.02 1.00 6.34
N LEU A 50 -9.59 0.70 7.51
CA LEU A 50 -9.27 -0.52 8.23
C LEU A 50 -10.03 -1.71 7.66
N ALA A 51 -9.31 -2.77 7.30
CA ALA A 51 -9.91 -4.08 7.06
C ALA A 51 -10.55 -4.55 8.38
N ASN A 52 -11.88 -4.60 8.44
CA ASN A 52 -12.56 -5.06 9.65
C ASN A 52 -12.42 -6.58 9.74
N MET A 53 -11.78 -7.10 10.79
CA MET A 53 -11.56 -8.55 11.03
C MET A 53 -12.87 -9.34 11.27
N GLY A 54 -14.05 -8.74 11.03
CA GLY A 54 -15.35 -9.36 11.23
C GLY A 54 -16.57 -8.66 10.60
N ALA A 55 -16.40 -7.69 9.68
CA ALA A 55 -17.55 -7.11 8.95
C ALA A 55 -17.35 -7.11 7.43
N GLU A 56 -18.45 -7.40 6.75
CA GLU A 56 -18.56 -7.94 5.38
C GLU A 56 -18.28 -6.97 4.22
N ARG A 57 -17.86 -5.72 4.47
CA ARG A 57 -17.80 -4.70 3.40
C ARG A 57 -16.46 -3.99 3.29
N SER A 58 -15.82 -4.14 2.14
CA SER A 58 -14.64 -3.36 1.73
C SER A 58 -14.99 -1.88 1.65
N CYS A 59 -14.10 -1.03 2.17
CA CYS A 59 -14.38 0.39 2.36
C CYS A 59 -13.72 1.33 1.35
N GLY A 60 -13.18 0.79 0.26
CA GLY A 60 -12.59 1.57 -0.81
C GLY A 60 -11.68 0.72 -1.70
N ASN A 61 -10.78 1.40 -2.39
CA ASN A 61 -9.71 0.75 -3.15
C ASN A 61 -8.82 -0.06 -2.20
N SER A 62 -8.53 -1.32 -2.56
CA SER A 62 -7.71 -2.25 -1.79
C SER A 62 -6.24 -1.84 -1.67
N ASP A 63 -5.77 -0.93 -2.54
CA ASP A 63 -4.45 -0.31 -2.38
C ASP A 63 -4.35 0.52 -1.09
N PHE A 64 -5.46 1.05 -0.57
CA PHE A 64 -5.52 1.84 0.67
C PHE A 64 -5.98 1.04 1.89
N GLU A 65 -6.11 -0.28 1.75
CA GLU A 65 -6.52 -1.18 2.81
C GLU A 65 -5.41 -1.31 3.87
N VAL A 66 -5.78 -1.08 5.13
CA VAL A 66 -4.88 -1.19 6.28
C VAL A 66 -5.39 -2.29 7.21
N THR A 67 -4.53 -3.27 7.49
CA THR A 67 -4.77 -4.25 8.55
C THR A 67 -4.14 -3.75 9.84
N CYS A 68 -4.88 -3.79 10.94
CA CYS A 68 -4.34 -3.42 12.26
C CYS A 68 -4.02 -4.68 13.07
N PHE A 69 -2.75 -5.10 13.05
CA PHE A 69 -2.31 -6.28 13.79
C PHE A 69 -2.29 -5.99 15.29
N ASN A 70 -2.95 -6.87 16.06
CA ASN A 70 -3.04 -6.80 17.52
C ASN A 70 -3.48 -5.41 18.04
N GLY A 71 -4.29 -4.67 17.25
CA GLY A 71 -4.74 -3.32 17.61
C GLY A 71 -3.65 -2.24 17.64
N THR A 72 -2.40 -2.56 17.31
CA THR A 72 -1.24 -1.71 17.57
C THR A 72 -0.38 -1.44 16.34
N THR A 73 -0.29 -2.40 15.42
CA THR A 73 0.63 -2.32 14.28
C THR A 73 -0.16 -2.20 12.97
N PRO A 74 -0.32 -0.99 12.42
CA PRO A 74 -0.97 -0.79 11.14
C PRO A 74 -0.07 -1.28 10.00
N ALA A 75 -0.65 -2.01 9.05
CA ALA A 75 0.05 -2.47 7.87
C ALA A 75 -0.78 -2.24 6.60
N LEU A 76 -0.19 -1.56 5.62
CA LEU A 76 -0.75 -1.38 4.29
C LEU A 76 -0.64 -2.68 3.51
N ARG A 77 -1.72 -3.03 2.81
CA ARG A 77 -1.78 -4.22 1.96
C ARG A 77 -0.79 -4.14 0.78
N SER A 78 -0.19 -5.27 0.43
CA SER A 78 0.63 -5.43 -0.79
C SER A 78 -0.23 -5.48 -2.04
N SER A 79 0.21 -4.87 -3.13
CA SER A 79 -0.42 -5.03 -4.46
C SER A 79 -0.16 -6.42 -5.06
N VAL A 80 0.92 -7.07 -4.66
CA VAL A 80 1.20 -8.48 -4.99
C VAL A 80 0.35 -9.40 -4.10
N PRO A 81 -0.49 -10.29 -4.68
CA PRO A 81 -1.31 -11.23 -3.92
C PRO A 81 -0.47 -12.09 -2.97
N SER A 82 -0.96 -12.25 -1.73
CA SER A 82 -0.32 -13.04 -0.67
C SER A 82 1.11 -12.58 -0.28
N GLY A 83 1.57 -11.44 -0.82
CA GLY A 83 2.85 -10.86 -0.44
C GLY A 83 2.75 -10.11 0.89
N PRO A 84 3.82 -10.10 1.71
CA PRO A 84 3.86 -9.27 2.91
C PRO A 84 3.82 -7.79 2.50
N GLY A 85 2.92 -7.05 3.16
CA GLY A 85 2.69 -5.63 2.93
C GLY A 85 3.72 -4.74 3.61
N PHE A 86 3.26 -3.59 4.08
CA PHE A 86 4.11 -2.54 4.63
C PHE A 86 3.65 -2.12 6.02
N ALA A 87 4.50 -2.23 7.05
CA ALA A 87 4.20 -1.65 8.35
C ALA A 87 4.23 -0.13 8.24
N ILE A 88 3.16 0.53 8.68
CA ILE A 88 3.04 1.98 8.66
C ILE A 88 3.69 2.53 9.92
N ILE A 89 4.70 3.38 9.74
CA ILE A 89 5.36 4.11 10.83
C ILE A 89 4.61 5.42 11.08
N ASP A 90 4.25 6.14 10.03
CA ASP A 90 3.63 7.46 10.12
C ASP A 90 2.84 7.80 8.84
N ILE A 91 1.83 8.65 8.99
CA ILE A 91 1.01 9.18 7.90
C ILE A 91 0.88 10.69 8.07
N SER A 92 1.34 11.45 7.07
CA SER A 92 1.01 12.87 6.97
C SER A 92 -0.07 13.07 5.91
N TYR A 93 -1.28 13.39 6.37
CA TYR A 93 -2.41 13.67 5.48
C TYR A 93 -2.27 15.01 4.76
N GLU A 94 -1.67 16.00 5.41
CA GLU A 94 -1.38 17.32 4.84
C GLU A 94 -0.38 17.20 3.68
N GLU A 95 0.76 16.55 3.94
CA GLU A 95 1.82 16.36 2.95
C GLU A 95 1.51 15.23 1.96
N ARG A 96 0.44 14.44 2.23
CA ARG A 96 0.07 13.25 1.45
C ARG A 96 1.22 12.25 1.35
N THR A 97 1.96 12.08 2.44
CA THR A 97 3.08 11.15 2.54
C THR A 97 2.78 10.05 3.55
N ILE A 98 3.38 8.89 3.31
CA ILE A 98 3.34 7.76 4.23
C ILE A 98 4.75 7.22 4.39
N ARG A 99 5.15 6.99 5.64
CA ARG A 99 6.43 6.34 5.96
C ARG A 99 6.16 4.91 6.38
N VAL A 100 6.84 3.98 5.71
CA VAL A 100 6.59 2.55 5.90
C VAL A 100 7.87 1.71 5.95
N ILE A 101 7.74 0.49 6.46
CA ILE A 101 8.75 -0.57 6.41
C ILE A 101 8.21 -1.73 5.57
N ASP A 102 8.98 -2.20 4.59
CA ASP A 102 8.66 -3.42 3.83
C ASP A 102 8.80 -4.65 4.75
N LEU A 103 7.67 -5.25 5.14
CA LEU A 103 7.63 -6.34 6.11
C LEU A 103 8.36 -7.59 5.61
N GLY A 104 8.27 -7.87 4.30
CA GLY A 104 8.94 -9.04 3.74
C GLY A 104 10.46 -8.88 3.73
N LYS A 105 10.96 -7.67 3.42
CA LYS A 105 12.40 -7.41 3.50
C LYS A 105 12.88 -7.41 4.96
N LEU A 106 12.08 -6.85 5.87
CA LEU A 106 12.37 -6.87 7.30
C LEU A 106 12.54 -8.31 7.79
N GLU A 107 11.58 -9.20 7.50
CA GLU A 107 11.64 -10.60 7.92
C GLU A 107 12.85 -11.35 7.35
N LEU A 108 13.17 -11.15 6.07
CA LEU A 108 14.35 -11.75 5.45
C LEU A 108 15.66 -11.26 6.06
N LEU A 109 15.76 -9.96 6.38
CA LEU A 109 16.97 -9.36 6.95
C LEU A 109 17.12 -9.64 8.46
N HIS A 110 16.02 -9.85 9.19
CA HIS A 110 16.05 -10.22 10.61
C HIS A 110 16.36 -11.70 10.84
N THR A 111 16.05 -12.57 9.88
CA THR A 111 16.25 -14.01 10.04
C THR A 111 17.72 -14.36 9.82
N TYR A 112 18.48 -14.49 10.92
CA TYR A 112 19.91 -14.84 10.93
C TYR A 112 20.30 -16.04 10.05
N ASN A 113 19.36 -16.97 9.81
CA ASN A 113 19.61 -18.22 9.09
C ASN A 113 19.45 -18.11 7.56
N SER A 114 18.93 -16.99 7.04
CA SER A 114 18.69 -16.83 5.61
C SER A 114 19.36 -15.55 5.10
N CYS A 115 20.60 -15.65 4.60
CA CYS A 115 21.18 -14.66 3.67
C CYS A 115 20.44 -14.67 2.30
N GLN A 116 19.12 -14.75 2.31
CA GLN A 116 18.34 -14.68 1.08
C GLN A 116 18.25 -13.22 0.69
N VAL A 117 18.99 -12.86 -0.35
CA VAL A 117 18.85 -11.55 -0.99
C VAL A 117 17.41 -11.43 -1.49
N PRO A 118 16.65 -10.40 -1.08
CA PRO A 118 15.29 -10.21 -1.58
C PRO A 118 15.32 -10.06 -3.10
N PHE A 119 14.74 -11.03 -3.81
CA PHE A 119 14.76 -11.05 -5.28
C PHE A 119 13.97 -9.92 -5.93
N TRP A 120 12.99 -9.37 -5.22
CA TRP A 120 12.09 -8.35 -5.74
C TRP A 120 12.32 -6.99 -5.09
N ASN A 121 12.27 -5.95 -5.92
CA ASN A 121 12.28 -4.57 -5.45
C ASN A 121 11.01 -4.27 -4.66
N THR A 122 11.12 -3.42 -3.64
CA THR A 122 9.96 -2.97 -2.84
C THR A 122 8.87 -2.35 -3.71
N SER A 123 9.25 -1.64 -4.77
CA SER A 123 8.34 -0.98 -5.70
C SER A 123 7.33 -1.93 -6.36
N ILE A 124 7.63 -3.22 -6.48
CA ILE A 124 6.72 -4.21 -7.08
C ILE A 124 5.48 -4.42 -6.23
N LYS A 125 5.58 -4.26 -4.90
CA LYS A 125 4.46 -4.44 -3.95
C LYS A 125 3.62 -3.19 -3.77
N LEU A 126 4.04 -2.04 -4.34
CA LEU A 126 3.31 -0.79 -4.18
C LEU A 126 2.11 -0.76 -5.11
N GLY A 127 0.97 -0.33 -4.56
CA GLY A 127 -0.22 -0.01 -5.34
C GLY A 127 0.01 1.21 -6.23
N ARG A 128 -0.76 1.31 -7.32
CA ARG A 128 -0.66 2.43 -8.29
C ARG A 128 -0.79 3.83 -7.68
N PRO A 129 -1.58 4.06 -6.60
CA PRO A 129 -1.69 5.38 -5.99
C PRO A 129 -0.40 5.88 -5.31
N PHE A 130 0.55 4.99 -5.05
CA PHE A 130 1.78 5.31 -4.31
C PHE A 130 2.97 5.47 -5.24
N ARG A 131 3.91 6.31 -4.82
CA ARG A 131 5.24 6.44 -5.41
C ARG A 131 6.28 6.50 -4.31
N ILE A 132 7.44 5.92 -4.55
CA ILE A 132 8.59 6.08 -3.65
C ILE A 132 9.16 7.48 -3.89
N ASP A 133 9.29 8.25 -2.83
CA ASP A 133 9.86 9.59 -2.89
C ASP A 133 11.35 9.52 -3.27
N PRO A 134 11.85 10.34 -4.22
CA PRO A 134 13.26 10.36 -4.61
C PRO A 134 14.22 10.80 -3.49
N VAL A 135 13.74 11.27 -2.35
CA VAL A 135 14.55 11.47 -1.14
C VAL A 135 15.06 10.14 -0.57
N ASN A 136 14.37 9.03 -0.85
CA ASN A 136 14.81 7.72 -0.40
C ASN A 136 16.06 7.28 -1.16
N LEU A 137 16.94 6.55 -0.48
CA LEU A 137 18.14 5.97 -1.04
C LEU A 137 17.90 4.52 -1.45
N ASN A 138 18.65 4.03 -2.42
CA ASN A 138 18.63 2.61 -2.76
C ASN A 138 19.41 1.80 -1.72
N LEU A 139 18.89 0.65 -1.33
CA LEU A 139 19.66 -0.37 -0.63
C LEU A 139 20.00 -1.47 -1.62
N ILE A 140 21.28 -1.58 -1.99
CA ILE A 140 21.74 -2.50 -3.03
C ILE A 140 22.38 -3.69 -2.35
N LEU A 141 21.88 -4.87 -2.66
CA LEU A 141 22.41 -6.13 -2.15
C LEU A 141 23.17 -6.84 -3.27
N TYR A 142 24.36 -7.31 -2.93
CA TYR A 142 25.25 -8.04 -3.81
C TYR A 142 25.40 -9.47 -3.32
N TYR A 143 25.42 -10.40 -4.27
CA TYR A 143 25.76 -11.79 -4.02
C TYR A 143 27.04 -12.11 -4.79
N CYS A 144 28.14 -12.22 -4.04
CA CYS A 144 29.50 -12.36 -4.59
C CYS A 144 30.20 -13.54 -3.92
N THR A 145 31.28 -14.06 -4.52
CA THR A 145 32.18 -14.95 -3.76
C THR A 145 32.78 -14.20 -2.57
N GLU A 146 33.06 -14.90 -1.47
CA GLU A 146 33.63 -14.28 -0.25
C GLU A 146 34.92 -13.51 -0.56
N GLU A 147 35.81 -14.08 -1.38
CA GLU A 147 37.06 -13.45 -1.79
C GLU A 147 36.81 -12.14 -2.56
N ALA A 148 35.94 -12.16 -3.58
CA ALA A 148 35.68 -11.00 -4.42
C ALA A 148 34.96 -9.90 -3.63
N GLY A 149 33.96 -10.26 -2.83
CA GLY A 149 33.21 -9.31 -2.01
C GLY A 149 34.07 -8.69 -0.91
N THR A 150 34.94 -9.47 -0.27
CA THR A 150 35.89 -8.95 0.72
C THR A 150 36.91 -8.00 0.08
N ALA A 151 37.40 -8.34 -1.12
CA ALA A 151 38.29 -7.45 -1.87
C ALA A 151 37.59 -6.12 -2.23
N ALA A 152 36.34 -6.18 -2.70
CA ALA A 152 35.54 -5.00 -3.01
C ALA A 152 35.26 -4.16 -1.74
N ALA A 153 34.89 -4.78 -0.62
CA ALA A 153 34.62 -4.08 0.64
C ALA A 153 35.86 -3.41 1.25
N ARG A 154 37.07 -3.89 0.92
CA ARG A 154 38.32 -3.20 1.26
C ARG A 154 38.55 -1.94 0.42
N GLN A 155 38.00 -1.88 -0.78
CA GLN A 155 38.14 -0.75 -1.70
C GLN A 155 37.00 0.26 -1.53
N ASP A 156 35.78 -0.21 -1.30
CA ASP A 156 34.57 0.59 -1.05
C ASP A 156 34.13 0.42 0.41
N GLN A 157 34.44 1.41 1.26
CA GLN A 157 34.05 1.40 2.68
C GLN A 157 32.53 1.49 2.89
N ALA A 158 31.76 1.90 1.86
CA ALA A 158 30.30 1.92 1.93
C ALA A 158 29.69 0.53 1.67
N LEU A 159 30.48 -0.42 1.15
CA LEU A 159 30.09 -1.80 0.96
C LEU A 159 30.36 -2.58 2.25
N VAL A 160 29.29 -3.04 2.89
CA VAL A 160 29.34 -3.75 4.16
C VAL A 160 28.95 -5.21 3.97
N GLU A 161 29.73 -6.11 4.56
CA GLU A 161 29.39 -7.54 4.62
C GLU A 161 28.16 -7.77 5.51
N LEU A 162 27.15 -8.46 4.99
CA LEU A 162 26.02 -8.93 5.77
C LEU A 162 26.41 -10.23 6.47
N ARG A 163 26.66 -10.14 7.78
CA ARG A 163 26.95 -11.30 8.62
C ARG A 163 25.67 -12.05 8.95
N CYS A 164 25.29 -13.03 8.12
CA CYS A 164 24.21 -13.96 8.48
C CYS A 164 24.70 -15.41 8.48
N SER A 165 24.59 -16.06 9.64
CA SER A 165 25.03 -17.44 9.87
C SER A 165 26.47 -17.68 9.36
N ASP A 166 26.71 -18.81 8.69
CA ASP A 166 28.02 -19.21 8.19
C ASP A 166 28.33 -18.67 6.78
N LYS A 167 27.41 -17.89 6.18
CA LYS A 167 27.54 -17.40 4.80
C LYS A 167 28.08 -15.97 4.80
N ARG A 168 29.17 -15.77 4.04
CA ARG A 168 29.87 -14.48 3.90
C ARG A 168 29.91 -13.96 2.45
N ASN A 169 28.91 -14.37 1.68
CA ASN A 169 28.80 -14.09 0.25
C ASN A 169 27.81 -12.95 -0.06
N THR A 170 27.26 -12.31 0.97
CA THR A 170 26.25 -11.27 0.81
C THR A 170 26.80 -9.94 1.32
N PHE A 171 26.68 -8.91 0.50
CA PHE A 171 27.15 -7.57 0.81
C PHE A 171 26.04 -6.57 0.54
N VAL A 172 26.06 -5.45 1.26
CA VAL A 172 25.07 -4.39 1.14
C VAL A 172 25.75 -3.04 1.07
N ARG A 173 25.23 -2.16 0.21
CA ARG A 173 25.59 -0.74 0.25
C ARG A 173 24.36 0.14 0.15
N VAL A 174 24.47 1.32 0.72
CA VAL A 174 23.54 2.41 0.41
C VAL A 174 23.97 3.01 -0.92
N GLY A 175 23.11 2.88 -1.92
CA GLY A 175 23.28 3.50 -3.23
C GLY A 175 22.64 4.88 -3.30
N GLY A 176 22.82 5.51 -4.45
CA GLY A 176 22.22 6.80 -4.79
C GLY A 176 20.71 6.89 -4.58
N ARG A 177 20.16 8.07 -4.84
CA ARG A 177 18.73 8.33 -4.73
C ARG A 177 17.90 7.34 -5.55
N TYR A 178 16.73 6.99 -5.04
CA TYR A 178 15.77 6.16 -5.76
C TYR A 178 15.39 6.83 -7.08
N ASN A 179 15.50 6.09 -8.19
CA ASN A 179 15.30 6.60 -9.55
C ASN A 179 16.26 7.75 -9.95
N GLY A 180 17.39 7.91 -9.26
CA GLY A 180 18.46 8.80 -9.66
C GLY A 180 19.19 8.30 -10.91
N SER A 181 19.80 9.20 -11.67
CA SER A 181 20.62 8.89 -12.85
C SER A 181 22.02 8.37 -12.49
N GLU A 182 22.33 8.25 -11.20
CA GLU A 182 23.60 7.73 -10.70
C GLU A 182 23.75 6.27 -11.14
N LYS A 183 24.79 5.99 -11.93
CA LYS A 183 25.10 4.62 -12.33
C LYS A 183 25.50 3.86 -11.07
N TYR A 184 24.95 2.66 -10.92
CA TYR A 184 25.43 1.73 -9.90
C TYR A 184 26.84 1.28 -10.32
N GLU A 185 27.86 2.03 -9.93
CA GLU A 185 29.24 1.60 -10.11
C GLU A 185 29.45 0.38 -9.21
N GLY A 186 29.87 -0.72 -9.83
CA GLY A 186 30.09 -2.02 -9.21
C GLY A 186 31.56 -2.41 -9.19
#